data_AF-A0A960QAL6-F1
#
_entry.id   AF-A0A960QAL6-F1
#
_cell.length_a   1.000
_cell.length_b   1.000
_cell.length_c   1.000
_cell.angle_alpha   90.00
_cell.angle_beta   90.00
_cell.angle_gamma   90.00
#
_symmetry.space_group_name_H-M   'P 1'
#
loop_
_entity.id
_entity.type
_entity.pdbx_description
1 polymer ?
#
loop_
_entity_poly.entity_id
_entity_poly.type
_entity_poly.pdbx_seq_one_letter_code
_entity_poly.pdbx_strand_id
1 'polypeptide(L)' 'MSRNRQSPDRLAAERLRDIDVLDVDGRSVRLGGLWHERPAVLVFVRHYG' A
#
# COMPACT_ATOMS: atom_id res chain seq x y z
N MET A 1 0.58 11.54 30.13
CA MET A 1 -0.17 10.72 29.15
C MET A 1 -0.75 11.62 28.08
N SER A 2 -0.23 11.62 26.85
CA SER A 2 -0.83 12.36 25.73
C SER A 2 -0.58 11.66 24.38
N ARG A 3 -1.60 10.91 23.96
CA ARG A 3 -2.08 10.57 22.61
C ARG A 3 -1.03 10.37 21.49
N ASN A 4 -0.62 9.11 21.32
CA ASN A 4 -0.02 8.56 20.10
C ASN A 4 -0.98 8.74 18.92
N ARG A 5 -0.84 9.83 18.17
CA ARG A 5 -1.61 10.07 16.94
C ARG A 5 -0.80 9.50 15.79
N GLN A 6 -0.91 8.19 15.55
CA GLN A 6 -0.48 7.67 14.25
C GLN A 6 -1.27 8.45 13.18
N SER A 7 -0.58 9.03 12.21
CA SER A 7 -1.24 9.68 11.09
C SER A 7 -2.11 8.63 10.36
N PRO A 8 -3.30 9.01 9.88
CA PRO A 8 -4.20 8.09 9.17
C PRO A 8 -3.49 7.37 8.01
N ASP A 9 -2.54 8.04 7.37
CA ASP A 9 -1.75 7.50 6.26
C ASP A 9 -0.84 6.33 6.69
N ARG A 10 -0.24 6.41 7.88
CA ARG A 10 0.60 5.32 8.40
C ARG A 10 -0.24 4.09 8.71
N LEU A 11 -1.42 4.28 9.31
CA LEU A 11 -2.34 3.18 9.57
C LEU A 11 -2.84 2.54 8.26
N ALA A 12 -3.09 3.33 7.23
CA ALA A 12 -3.44 2.82 5.92
C ALA A 12 -2.29 2.01 5.29
N ALA A 13 -1.06 2.49 5.36
CA ALA A 13 0.12 1.78 4.85
C ALA A 13 0.33 0.41 5.52
N GLU A 14 0.19 0.33 6.85
CA GLU A 14 0.28 -0.96 7.58
C GLU A 14 -0.83 -1.92 7.16
N ARG A 15 -2.06 -1.43 6.98
CA ARG A 15 -3.19 -2.28 6.54
C ARG A 15 -3.04 -2.76 5.10
N LEU A 16 -2.46 -1.95 4.22
CA LEU A 16 -2.22 -2.30 2.82
C LEU A 16 -1.05 -3.27 2.66
N ARG A 17 -0.12 -3.30 3.62
CA ARG A 17 1.11 -4.10 3.57
C ARG A 17 0.85 -5.58 3.29
N ASP A 18 -0.21 -6.12 3.88
CA ASP A 18 -0.53 -7.56 3.86
C ASP A 18 -1.43 -8.00 2.68
N ILE A 19 -1.78 -7.08 1.79
CA ILE A 19 -2.64 -7.38 0.64
C ILE A 19 -1.80 -7.91 -0.51
N ASP A 20 -2.24 -9.02 -1.08
CA ASP A 20 -1.75 -9.53 -2.37
C ASP A 20 -2.62 -9.01 -3.51
N VAL A 21 -1.97 -8.51 -4.56
CA VAL A 21 -2.62 -8.06 -5.81
C VAL A 21 -1.97 -8.76 -7.00
N LEU A 22 -2.65 -8.75 -8.15
CA LEU A 22 -2.04 -9.19 -9.40
C LEU A 22 -1.37 -8.01 -10.09
N ASP A 23 -0.15 -8.23 -10.58
CA ASP A 23 0.50 -7.29 -11.50
C ASP A 23 -0.06 -7.42 -12.92
N VAL A 24 0.49 -6.62 -13.84
CA VAL A 24 0.08 -6.59 -15.26
C VAL A 24 0.33 -7.90 -16.01
N ASP A 25 1.24 -8.74 -15.51
CA ASP A 25 1.55 -10.07 -16.05
C ASP A 25 0.70 -11.17 -15.37
N GLY A 26 -0.19 -10.81 -14.44
CA GLY A 26 -0.98 -11.75 -13.66
C GLY A 26 -0.23 -12.43 -12.53
N ARG A 27 0.97 -11.95 -12.15
CA ARG A 27 1.73 -12.50 -11.02
C ARG A 27 1.23 -11.90 -9.72
N SER A 28 1.15 -12.75 -8.68
CA SER A 28 0.81 -12.29 -7.33
C SER A 28 1.96 -11.49 -6.72
N VAL A 29 1.65 -10.30 -6.21
CA VAL A 29 2.58 -9.38 -5.57
C VAL A 29 2.00 -8.90 -4.24
N ARG A 30 2.78 -9.06 -3.16
CA ARG A 30 2.48 -8.50 -1.84
C ARG A 30 2.78 -7.00 -1.84
N LEU A 31 1.78 -6.15 -1.63
CA LEU A 31 1.94 -4.69 -1.70
C LEU A 31 3.03 -4.16 -0.78
N GLY A 32 3.10 -4.67 0.45
CA GLY A 32 4.13 -4.29 1.43
C GLY A 32 5.57 -4.49 0.96
N GLY A 33 5.82 -5.42 0.04
CA GLY A 33 7.13 -5.64 -0.56
C GLY A 33 7.59 -4.47 -1.42
N LEU A 34 6.66 -3.74 -2.05
CA LEU A 34 6.95 -2.65 -3.00
C LEU A 34 7.58 -1.43 -2.34
N TRP A 35 7.35 -1.22 -1.04
CA TRP A 35 7.97 -0.14 -0.27
C TRP A 35 8.83 -0.61 0.89
N HIS A 36 9.23 -1.89 0.89
CA HIS A 36 10.05 -2.43 1.99
C HIS A 36 11.45 -1.82 2.02
N GLU A 37 12.08 -1.69 0.86
CA GLU A 37 13.45 -1.18 0.73
C GLU A 37 13.51 0.34 0.49
N ARG A 38 12.49 0.89 -0.16
CA ARG A 38 12.43 2.30 -0.55
C ARG A 38 10.98 2.80 -0.52
N PRO A 39 10.72 4.09 -0.29
CA PRO A 39 9.37 4.62 -0.36
C PRO A 39 8.71 4.38 -1.73
N ALA A 40 7.40 4.15 -1.74
CA ALA A 40 6.60 4.04 -2.96
C ALA A 40 5.33 4.90 -2.85
N VAL A 41 4.79 5.29 -4.01
CA VAL A 41 3.49 5.97 -4.12
C VAL A 41 2.51 5.02 -4.81
N LEU A 42 1.39 4.74 -4.15
CA LEU A 42 0.28 4.00 -4.75
C LEU A 42 -0.71 4.99 -5.38
N VAL A 43 -0.99 4.82 -6.67
CA VAL A 43 -1.94 5.65 -7.41
C VAL A 43 -3.11 4.79 -7.87
N PHE A 44 -4.32 5.12 -7.43
CA PHE A 44 -5.54 4.45 -7.88
C PHE A 44 -6.10 5.20 -9.09
N VAL A 45 -5.92 4.63 -10.26
CA VAL A 45 -6.48 5.16 -11.51
C VAL A 45 -7.80 4.44 -11.80
N ARG A 46 -8.85 5.22 -12.07
CA ARG A 46 -10.10 4.68 -12.60
C ARG A 46 -10.09 4.83 -14.11
N HIS A 47 -10.10 3.71 -14.83
CA HIS A 47 -10.28 3.72 -16.27
C HIS A 47 -11.78 3.83 -16.59
N TYR A 48 -12.16 4.82 -17.39
CA TYR A 48 -13.45 4.87 -18.05
C TYR A 48 -13.17 4.48 -19.50
N GLY A 49 -13.83 3.43 -19.98
CA GLY A 49 -13.72 2.98 -21.37
C GLY A 49 -14.14 4.07 -22.36
#